data_AF-A0A944T1Y7-F1
#
_entry.id   AF-A0A944T1Y7-F1
#
_cell.length_a   1.000
_cell.length_b   1.000
_cell.length_c   1.000
_cell.angle_alpha   90.00
_cell.angle_beta   90.00
_cell.angle_gamma   90.00
#
_symmetry.space_group_name_H-M   'P 1'
#
loop_
_entity.id
_entity.type
_entity.pdbx_description
1 polymer ?
#
loop_
_entity_poly.entity_id
_entity_poly.type
_entity_poly.pdbx_seq_one_letter_code
_entity_poly.pdbx_strand_id
1 'polypeptide(L)'
;MTKKVLYTFAVAAMLVGLMPNVVGAANTPSQGSNRVSVDSCRNVSNGIKVRRFGNSNEYKLSNGVRDAGHGLRDYKLNCTSNTQYKVSWKDASTQSKLKWFRVYETNAQGEALSKVAINYTSYQDGNKYHKLPSLVHIDNEQTHFRVQALIDNASRDAAEDLGQDITYRLAWKTSNTDNLSFDENTVKNLVRYASKSSNNEAQLQLTDWYRGKFVAMFVYVSNGDGISQVPNMPVEVDDIIPLYFHVEQKEQNVEVNYFLAYDSQNGKSIVKNNNSYQDNNTYVKPGYMTLDSSLDSFRYVMSAGPNYRENTYGVIWTNSETSDVEYNENYVRAIADDVNFGPYGSKHFTVNDYYRGKYVLMTAFVRNNDGISQVPNMPVEVDDVVSLYIYIPEVEEQNDFRYVVPTCMDTKVFDGTHIVCEGKKIYHSPTKVSMENHFHGKGAHTYLYLTNADRGFVKLYRDGASKSFFTEDGKYKLTVKYEDYNIYGGAIISVKSEEQEVEEETSEMSCGNSAGGDGLYSSCVGDSIQHSNGLKVTINQYTDSKVRLMFTGGNYTYTNISLGKNAYVQAPTGEWVRVTFESISDKYGAFVRLKTL
;
A
#
# COMPACT_ATOMS: atom_id res chain seq x y z
N MET A 1 -62.14 90.08 12.25
CA MET A 1 -61.41 90.84 11.22
C MET A 1 -59.93 90.63 11.43
N THR A 2 -59.24 90.19 10.36
CA THR A 2 -57.80 90.38 10.02
C THR A 2 -56.71 90.06 11.05
N LYS A 3 -55.58 89.42 10.74
CA LYS A 3 -55.05 88.62 9.62
C LYS A 3 -53.56 88.37 9.99
N LYS A 4 -52.99 87.26 9.50
CA LYS A 4 -51.54 86.96 9.28
C LYS A 4 -50.73 86.47 10.51
N VAL A 5 -49.76 85.55 10.46
CA VAL A 5 -49.20 84.51 9.54
C VAL A 5 -47.68 84.45 9.81
N LEU A 6 -47.10 83.24 9.73
CA LEU A 6 -45.67 82.84 9.57
C LEU A 6 -44.83 82.62 10.86
N TYR A 7 -44.42 81.37 11.18
CA TYR A 7 -43.15 80.66 10.86
C TYR A 7 -41.92 81.18 11.68
N THR A 8 -40.93 80.45 12.22
CA THR A 8 -40.51 79.05 12.42
C THR A 8 -39.18 79.11 13.22
N PHE A 9 -38.68 77.96 13.71
CA PHE A 9 -37.28 77.66 14.14
C PHE A 9 -36.85 78.27 15.49
N ALA A 10 -36.06 77.64 16.36
CA ALA A 10 -35.53 76.29 16.54
C ALA A 10 -34.53 76.32 17.71
N VAL A 11 -34.34 75.16 18.37
CA VAL A 11 -33.04 74.64 18.88
C VAL A 11 -32.42 75.44 20.05
N ALA A 12 -32.43 74.95 21.30
CA ALA A 12 -31.54 73.94 21.92
C ALA A 12 -31.13 74.55 23.30
N ALA A 13 -30.76 73.87 24.37
CA ALA A 13 -30.56 72.48 24.73
C ALA A 13 -30.31 72.45 26.26
N MET A 14 -30.14 71.23 26.78
CA MET A 14 -29.60 70.85 28.11
C MET A 14 -30.62 70.73 29.24
N LEU A 15 -31.10 69.51 29.47
CA LEU A 15 -30.37 68.63 30.38
C LEU A 15 -30.65 67.15 30.07
N VAL A 16 -29.58 66.37 30.14
CA VAL A 16 -29.43 65.01 29.65
C VAL A 16 -30.05 64.03 30.65
N GLY A 17 -31.12 63.37 30.22
CA GLY A 17 -31.67 62.20 30.90
C GLY A 17 -30.93 60.93 30.46
N LEU A 18 -30.08 60.41 31.34
CA LEU A 18 -29.61 59.03 31.29
C LEU A 18 -30.71 58.13 31.87
N MET A 19 -31.53 57.54 31.00
CA MET A 19 -32.23 56.30 31.33
C MET A 19 -31.82 55.23 30.31
N PRO A 20 -31.37 54.06 30.77
CA PRO A 20 -31.13 52.95 29.87
C PRO A 20 -32.48 52.53 29.26
N ASN A 21 -32.51 52.42 27.93
CA ASN A 21 -33.59 51.75 27.22
C ASN A 21 -33.58 50.28 27.65
N VAL A 22 -34.31 49.97 28.71
CA VAL A 22 -34.80 48.62 28.97
C VAL A 22 -35.81 48.36 27.87
N VAL A 23 -35.34 47.84 26.73
CA VAL A 23 -36.19 47.13 25.78
C VAL A 23 -36.61 45.86 26.50
N GLY A 24 -37.61 45.99 27.39
CA GLY A 24 -38.28 44.84 27.94
C GLY A 24 -38.83 44.06 26.76
N ALA A 25 -38.35 42.83 26.57
CA ALA A 25 -38.97 41.90 25.65
C ALA A 25 -40.47 41.85 26.02
N ALA A 26 -41.30 42.50 25.20
CA ALA A 26 -42.73 42.46 25.39
C ALA A 26 -43.13 41.01 25.15
N ASN A 27 -43.41 40.29 26.24
CA ASN A 27 -43.89 38.92 26.19
C ASN A 27 -45.15 38.89 25.33
N THR A 28 -45.01 38.53 24.05
CA THR A 28 -46.18 38.32 23.20
C THR A 28 -47.03 37.21 23.82
N PRO A 29 -48.35 37.42 23.94
CA PRO A 29 -49.20 36.48 24.66
C PRO A 29 -49.21 35.11 23.98
N SER A 30 -49.07 34.07 24.80
CA SER A 30 -48.95 32.68 24.37
C SER A 30 -50.20 32.08 23.74
N GLN A 31 -51.28 32.84 23.69
CA GLN A 31 -52.47 32.57 22.91
C GLN A 31 -53.20 33.88 22.69
N GLY A 32 -53.93 33.97 21.58
CA GLY A 32 -54.68 35.17 21.28
C GLY A 32 -55.46 35.05 19.99
N SER A 33 -56.15 36.12 19.64
CA SER A 33 -56.72 36.25 18.32
C SER A 33 -56.72 37.70 17.87
N ASN A 34 -56.64 37.89 16.57
CA ASN A 34 -56.70 39.20 15.94
C ASN A 34 -57.60 39.12 14.70
N ARG A 35 -58.22 40.24 14.34
CA ARG A 35 -58.94 40.39 13.08
C ARG A 35 -58.11 41.22 12.14
N VAL A 36 -57.96 40.74 10.92
CA VAL A 36 -57.14 41.39 9.89
C VAL A 36 -58.03 41.75 8.72
N SER A 37 -58.05 43.04 8.40
CA SER A 37 -58.76 43.57 7.23
C SER A 37 -57.99 43.24 5.95
N VAL A 38 -58.72 42.87 4.91
CA VAL A 38 -58.22 42.42 3.61
C VAL A 38 -59.17 42.89 2.50
N ASP A 39 -58.72 42.88 1.25
CA ASP A 39 -59.54 43.30 0.10
C ASP A 39 -60.54 42.21 -0.31
N SER A 40 -60.13 40.94 -0.21
CA SER A 40 -61.02 39.79 -0.33
C SER A 40 -60.60 38.67 0.63
N CYS A 41 -61.59 37.90 1.10
CA CYS A 41 -61.40 36.70 1.90
C CYS A 41 -62.44 35.66 1.53
N ARG A 42 -62.02 34.41 1.33
CA ARG A 42 -62.90 33.24 1.29
C ARG A 42 -62.28 32.05 2.01
N ASN A 43 -63.11 31.30 2.72
CA ASN A 43 -62.70 30.05 3.34
C ASN A 43 -62.40 29.00 2.26
N VAL A 44 -61.34 28.23 2.46
CA VAL A 44 -60.96 27.11 1.59
C VAL A 44 -60.58 25.92 2.46
N SER A 45 -60.42 24.74 1.85
CA SER A 45 -59.90 23.58 2.59
C SER A 45 -58.52 23.91 3.21
N ASN A 46 -58.42 23.67 4.52
CA ASN A 46 -57.26 23.99 5.36
C ASN A 46 -56.80 25.46 5.29
N GLY A 47 -57.71 26.43 5.50
CA GLY A 47 -57.35 27.84 5.70
C GLY A 47 -58.25 28.83 4.93
N ILE A 48 -57.64 29.89 4.41
CA ILE A 48 -58.34 30.97 3.69
C ILE A 48 -57.57 31.36 2.41
N LYS A 49 -58.27 31.83 1.37
CA LYS A 49 -57.66 32.62 0.29
C LYS A 49 -57.94 34.09 0.57
N VAL A 50 -56.90 34.91 0.55
CA VAL A 50 -56.99 36.35 0.79
C VAL A 50 -56.29 37.16 -0.28
N ARG A 51 -56.76 38.39 -0.47
CA ARG A 51 -56.07 39.43 -1.22
C ARG A 51 -55.85 40.61 -0.30
N ARG A 52 -54.61 41.09 -0.19
CA ARG A 52 -54.26 42.17 0.75
C ARG A 52 -53.64 43.36 0.02
N PHE A 53 -53.96 44.55 0.51
CA PHE A 53 -53.25 45.80 0.23
C PHE A 53 -53.11 46.13 -1.26
N GLY A 54 -54.18 45.92 -2.04
CA GLY A 54 -54.20 46.26 -3.47
C GLY A 54 -53.45 45.28 -4.37
N ASN A 55 -52.99 44.13 -3.85
CA ASN A 55 -52.45 43.06 -4.67
C ASN A 55 -53.53 42.56 -5.64
N SER A 56 -53.21 42.30 -6.91
CA SER A 56 -54.19 41.82 -7.90
C SER A 56 -54.62 40.36 -7.63
N ASN A 57 -53.75 39.57 -7.01
CA ASN A 57 -53.91 38.12 -6.89
C ASN A 57 -54.29 37.70 -5.47
N GLU A 58 -55.19 36.72 -5.36
CA GLU A 58 -55.42 36.00 -4.11
C GLU A 58 -54.31 34.98 -3.85
N TYR A 59 -53.92 34.84 -2.59
CA TYR A 59 -53.01 33.79 -2.14
C TYR A 59 -53.60 33.02 -0.96
N LYS A 60 -53.24 31.74 -0.84
CA LYS A 60 -53.71 30.87 0.23
C LYS A 60 -52.88 31.11 1.49
N LEU A 61 -53.57 31.24 2.61
CA LEU A 61 -53.00 31.17 3.95
C LEU A 61 -53.59 29.95 4.64
N SER A 62 -52.75 28.99 4.96
CA SER A 62 -53.19 27.72 5.52
C SER A 62 -53.40 27.77 7.04
N ASN A 63 -54.19 26.87 7.61
CA ASN A 63 -54.14 26.67 9.06
C ASN A 63 -52.87 25.87 9.44
N GLY A 64 -52.56 25.82 10.73
CA GLY A 64 -51.48 25.00 11.27
C GLY A 64 -50.31 25.80 11.86
N VAL A 65 -49.27 25.05 12.23
CA VAL A 65 -48.09 25.59 12.92
C VAL A 65 -47.16 26.29 11.92
N ARG A 66 -46.80 27.54 12.23
CA ARG A 66 -45.76 28.29 11.51
C ARG A 66 -45.17 29.37 12.40
N ASP A 67 -44.03 29.92 11.99
CA ASP A 67 -43.52 31.17 12.55
C ASP A 67 -43.89 32.35 11.64
N ALA A 68 -44.60 33.34 12.18
CA ALA A 68 -44.97 34.57 11.47
C ALA A 68 -44.24 35.81 12.04
N GLY A 69 -43.03 35.63 12.58
CA GLY A 69 -42.22 36.67 13.22
C GLY A 69 -42.48 36.83 14.71
N HIS A 70 -43.10 35.83 15.34
CA HIS A 70 -43.49 35.85 16.75
C HIS A 70 -43.28 34.51 17.46
N GLY A 71 -42.40 33.66 16.92
CA GLY A 71 -42.21 32.27 17.37
C GLY A 71 -43.25 31.31 16.79
N LEU A 72 -43.03 30.01 16.99
CA LEU A 72 -43.89 28.95 16.50
C LEU A 72 -45.28 29.00 17.14
N ARG A 73 -46.31 29.15 16.32
CA ARG A 73 -47.71 29.24 16.75
C ARG A 73 -48.59 28.39 15.85
N ASP A 74 -49.56 27.71 16.45
CA ASP A 74 -50.65 27.05 15.72
C ASP A 74 -51.71 28.10 15.37
N TYR A 75 -51.85 28.40 14.07
CA TYR A 75 -52.78 29.40 13.58
C TYR A 75 -54.06 28.77 13.03
N LYS A 76 -55.20 29.25 13.53
CA LYS A 76 -56.52 29.03 12.92
C LYS A 76 -57.00 30.31 12.24
N LEU A 77 -57.19 30.21 10.93
CA LEU A 77 -57.66 31.27 10.05
C LEU A 77 -59.09 30.99 9.62
N ASN A 78 -59.96 31.99 9.75
CA ASN A 78 -61.33 31.91 9.25
C ASN A 78 -61.77 33.28 8.76
N CYS A 79 -62.32 33.36 7.56
CA CYS A 79 -62.96 34.59 7.07
C CYS A 79 -64.17 34.90 7.94
N THR A 80 -64.20 36.10 8.52
CA THR A 80 -65.35 36.61 9.27
C THR A 80 -66.29 37.44 8.41
N SER A 81 -65.79 37.94 7.29
CA SER A 81 -66.54 38.59 6.20
C SER A 81 -65.73 38.46 4.91
N ASN A 82 -66.27 38.96 3.79
CA ASN A 82 -65.53 38.99 2.52
C ASN A 82 -64.31 39.92 2.55
N THR A 83 -64.14 40.75 3.57
CA THR A 83 -63.04 41.75 3.68
C THR A 83 -62.29 41.67 5.01
N GLN A 84 -62.51 40.61 5.78
CA GLN A 84 -61.86 40.44 7.07
C GLN A 84 -61.76 38.97 7.44
N TYR A 85 -60.63 38.58 8.01
CA TYR A 85 -60.46 37.26 8.61
C TYR A 85 -60.00 37.35 10.06
N LYS A 86 -60.39 36.37 10.86
CA LYS A 86 -59.88 36.16 12.21
C LYS A 86 -58.70 35.20 12.11
N VAL A 87 -57.57 35.61 12.67
CA VAL A 87 -56.46 34.73 13.01
C VAL A 87 -56.52 34.48 14.51
N SER A 88 -56.65 33.22 14.90
CA SER A 88 -56.46 32.80 16.28
C SER A 88 -55.14 32.05 16.36
N TRP A 89 -54.36 32.28 17.41
CA TRP A 89 -53.13 31.56 17.64
C TRP A 89 -53.10 31.01 19.05
N LYS A 90 -52.39 29.92 19.19
CA LYS A 90 -51.83 29.45 20.44
C LYS A 90 -50.35 29.22 20.15
N ASP A 91 -49.48 29.57 21.09
CA ASP A 91 -48.11 29.09 21.06
C ASP A 91 -48.19 27.60 20.84
N ALA A 92 -47.55 27.16 19.76
CA ALA A 92 -47.39 25.75 19.56
C ALA A 92 -46.50 25.34 20.73
N SER A 93 -47.07 24.70 21.75
CA SER A 93 -46.25 23.82 22.55
C SER A 93 -45.59 22.93 21.51
N THR A 94 -44.27 22.89 21.51
CA THR A 94 -43.48 21.94 20.72
C THR A 94 -43.73 20.52 21.23
N GLN A 95 -45.01 20.14 21.36
CA GLN A 95 -45.45 18.77 21.25
C GLN A 95 -45.23 18.42 19.80
N SER A 96 -43.98 18.08 19.53
CA SER A 96 -43.59 17.18 18.46
C SER A 96 -44.71 16.18 18.24
N LYS A 97 -45.22 16.07 17.00
CA LYS A 97 -46.26 15.07 16.67
C LYS A 97 -45.71 13.67 16.92
N LEU A 98 -44.39 13.53 16.86
CA LEU A 98 -43.63 12.35 17.24
C LEU A 98 -43.43 12.30 18.77
N LYS A 99 -43.92 11.22 19.40
CA LYS A 99 -43.83 11.00 20.85
C LYS A 99 -42.56 10.26 21.28
N TRP A 100 -42.18 9.24 20.52
CA TRP A 100 -40.98 8.44 20.75
C TRP A 100 -40.56 7.73 19.47
N PHE A 101 -39.33 7.26 19.46
CA PHE A 101 -38.85 6.30 18.48
C PHE A 101 -38.14 5.16 19.19
N ARG A 102 -38.02 4.03 18.49
CA ARG A 102 -37.28 2.87 18.93
C ARG A 102 -36.32 2.47 17.84
N VAL A 103 -35.08 2.21 18.23
CA VAL A 103 -34.12 1.56 17.38
C VAL A 103 -34.03 0.12 17.85
N TYR A 104 -34.25 -0.81 16.93
CA TYR A 104 -34.07 -2.23 17.15
C TYR A 104 -32.84 -2.67 16.38
N GLU A 105 -31.97 -3.40 17.04
CA GLU A 105 -31.01 -4.24 16.35
C GLU A 105 -31.77 -5.42 15.77
N THR A 106 -31.51 -5.76 14.50
CA THR A 106 -32.25 -6.83 13.82
C THR A 106 -31.32 -7.79 13.11
N ASN A 107 -31.68 -9.07 13.09
CA ASN A 107 -31.00 -10.05 12.24
C ASN A 107 -31.30 -9.79 10.74
N ALA A 108 -30.70 -10.58 9.85
CA ALA A 108 -30.90 -10.47 8.40
C ALA A 108 -32.36 -10.70 7.96
N GLN A 109 -33.16 -11.39 8.78
CA GLN A 109 -34.59 -11.64 8.57
C GLN A 109 -35.46 -10.52 9.12
N GLY A 110 -34.85 -9.50 9.74
CA GLY A 110 -35.54 -8.35 10.33
C GLY A 110 -36.07 -8.59 11.74
N GLU A 111 -35.81 -9.73 12.37
CA GLU A 111 -36.27 -10.01 13.74
C GLU A 111 -35.46 -9.20 14.76
N ALA A 112 -36.15 -8.56 15.71
CA ALA A 112 -35.51 -7.71 16.71
C ALA A 112 -34.70 -8.55 17.72
N LEU A 113 -33.40 -8.27 17.84
CA LEU A 113 -32.46 -8.95 18.72
C LEU A 113 -32.30 -8.24 20.07
N SER A 114 -32.23 -6.91 20.05
CA SER A 114 -32.16 -6.07 21.25
C SER A 114 -32.98 -4.79 21.04
N LYS A 115 -33.46 -4.21 22.15
CA LYS A 115 -34.30 -3.01 22.13
C LYS A 115 -33.56 -1.85 22.77
N VAL A 116 -33.09 -0.91 21.95
CA VAL A 116 -32.66 0.40 22.44
C VAL A 116 -33.84 1.36 22.28
N ALA A 117 -34.69 1.38 23.30
CA ALA A 117 -35.81 2.32 23.37
C ALA A 117 -35.29 3.66 23.89
N ILE A 118 -35.51 4.73 23.12
CA ILE A 118 -35.09 6.05 23.56
C ILE A 118 -36.29 6.98 23.46
N ASN A 119 -36.73 7.45 24.62
CA ASN A 119 -37.81 8.43 24.71
C ASN A 119 -37.20 9.82 24.49
N TYR A 120 -37.73 10.58 23.52
CA TYR A 120 -37.24 11.92 23.23
C TYR A 120 -38.29 12.99 23.45
N THR A 121 -37.79 14.17 23.79
CA THR A 121 -38.41 15.48 23.54
C THR A 121 -37.39 16.25 22.71
N SER A 122 -37.68 16.54 21.45
CA SER A 122 -36.80 17.37 20.60
C SER A 122 -36.93 18.85 20.99
N TYR A 123 -35.85 19.62 20.84
CA TYR A 123 -35.89 21.08 20.93
C TYR A 123 -35.11 21.70 19.77
N GLN A 124 -35.72 22.68 19.10
CA GLN A 124 -35.12 23.47 18.04
C GLN A 124 -34.72 24.83 18.62
N ASP A 125 -33.46 25.24 18.43
CA ASP A 125 -32.95 26.57 18.80
C ASP A 125 -32.64 27.37 17.52
N GLY A 126 -33.55 28.27 17.15
CA GLY A 126 -33.46 29.05 15.90
C GLY A 126 -33.40 28.18 14.63
N ASN A 127 -32.42 28.45 13.75
CA ASN A 127 -32.21 27.71 12.50
C ASN A 127 -31.28 26.50 12.65
N LYS A 128 -30.93 26.11 13.88
CA LYS A 128 -30.00 25.01 14.15
C LYS A 128 -30.71 23.85 14.84
N TYR A 129 -30.46 22.66 14.32
CA TYR A 129 -30.85 21.41 14.95
C TYR A 129 -29.70 20.95 15.86
N HIS A 130 -29.92 20.94 17.17
CA HIS A 130 -28.87 20.62 18.15
C HIS A 130 -28.80 19.12 18.46
N LYS A 131 -27.58 18.67 18.79
CA LYS A 131 -27.26 17.33 19.32
C LYS A 131 -27.99 17.13 20.64
N LEU A 132 -28.75 16.04 20.76
CA LEU A 132 -29.36 15.61 22.02
C LEU A 132 -28.56 14.42 22.60
N PRO A 133 -28.56 14.25 23.94
CA PRO A 133 -27.50 13.53 24.65
C PRO A 133 -27.49 12.00 24.52
N SER A 134 -28.42 11.37 23.80
CA SER A 134 -28.51 9.91 23.75
C SER A 134 -27.85 9.37 22.49
N LEU A 135 -26.51 9.30 22.51
CA LEU A 135 -25.77 8.54 21.50
C LEU A 135 -26.19 7.07 21.59
N VAL A 136 -26.81 6.56 20.52
CA VAL A 136 -27.18 5.14 20.44
C VAL A 136 -25.97 4.37 19.97
N HIS A 137 -25.49 3.45 20.77
CA HIS A 137 -24.48 2.48 20.34
C HIS A 137 -25.22 1.34 19.66
N ILE A 138 -24.85 1.06 18.40
CA ILE A 138 -25.33 -0.12 17.68
C ILE A 138 -24.18 -1.12 17.66
N ASP A 139 -24.46 -2.32 18.17
CA ASP A 139 -23.49 -3.41 18.23
C ASP A 139 -22.92 -3.72 16.84
N ASN A 140 -21.61 -3.97 16.82
CA ASN A 140 -20.86 -4.24 15.62
C ASN A 140 -21.20 -5.58 14.95
N GLU A 141 -21.89 -6.51 15.60
CA GLU A 141 -22.32 -7.75 14.95
C GLU A 141 -23.57 -7.55 14.08
N GLN A 142 -24.23 -6.40 14.22
CA GLN A 142 -25.49 -6.12 13.54
C GLN A 142 -25.27 -5.78 12.07
N THR A 143 -26.08 -6.40 11.22
CA THR A 143 -26.11 -6.13 9.77
C THR A 143 -27.29 -5.24 9.38
N HIS A 144 -28.27 -5.11 10.27
CA HIS A 144 -29.47 -4.33 10.05
C HIS A 144 -29.91 -3.68 11.36
N PHE A 145 -30.42 -2.47 11.26
CA PHE A 145 -31.23 -1.89 12.33
C PHE A 145 -32.56 -1.42 11.79
N ARG A 146 -33.55 -1.38 12.67
CA ARG A 146 -34.90 -0.92 12.38
C ARG A 146 -35.22 0.29 13.24
N VAL A 147 -35.67 1.37 12.61
CA VAL A 147 -36.21 2.53 13.31
C VAL A 147 -37.73 2.51 13.21
N GLN A 148 -38.39 2.54 14.36
CA GLN A 148 -39.83 2.67 14.47
C GLN A 148 -40.16 4.00 15.14
N ALA A 149 -41.05 4.78 14.54
CA ALA A 149 -41.52 6.05 15.10
C ALA A 149 -42.98 5.91 15.57
N LEU A 150 -43.33 6.50 16.71
CA LEU A 150 -44.72 6.62 17.16
C LEU A 150 -45.16 8.08 17.16
N ILE A 151 -46.27 8.33 16.49
CA ILE A 151 -47.02 9.58 16.54
C ILE A 151 -48.03 9.52 17.68
N ASP A 152 -48.29 10.65 18.33
CA ASP A 152 -49.34 10.72 19.34
C ASP A 152 -50.71 10.33 18.74
N ASN A 153 -51.49 9.52 19.45
CA ASN A 153 -52.80 9.04 18.97
C ASN A 153 -53.68 10.20 18.53
N ALA A 154 -53.67 11.33 19.26
CA ALA A 154 -54.41 12.52 18.89
C ALA A 154 -54.03 13.11 17.52
N SER A 155 -52.75 13.02 17.13
CA SER A 155 -52.28 13.49 15.82
C SER A 155 -52.61 12.49 14.71
N ARG A 156 -52.59 11.19 15.00
CA ARG A 156 -53.01 10.14 14.06
C ARG A 156 -54.51 10.23 13.80
N ASP A 157 -55.32 10.26 14.85
CA ASP A 157 -56.78 10.32 14.75
C ASP A 157 -57.21 11.60 14.01
N ALA A 158 -56.52 12.72 14.25
CA ALA A 158 -56.77 13.98 13.52
C ALA A 158 -56.42 13.89 12.01
N ALA A 159 -55.42 13.12 11.63
CA ALA A 159 -55.10 12.90 10.21
C ALA A 159 -56.10 11.93 9.56
N GLU A 160 -56.47 10.85 10.27
CA GLU A 160 -57.49 9.90 9.81
C GLU A 160 -58.85 10.60 9.59
N ASP A 161 -59.27 11.46 10.51
CA ASP A 161 -60.49 12.27 10.39
C ASP A 161 -60.47 13.22 9.17
N LEU A 162 -59.28 13.61 8.71
CA LEU A 162 -59.08 14.46 7.53
C LEU A 162 -58.83 13.67 6.24
N GLY A 163 -58.84 12.33 6.29
CA GLY A 163 -58.50 11.47 5.16
C GLY A 163 -57.04 11.60 4.71
N GLN A 164 -56.16 11.95 5.65
CA GLN A 164 -54.75 12.24 5.43
C GLN A 164 -53.89 11.01 5.79
N ASP A 165 -53.07 10.55 4.84
CA ASP A 165 -52.08 9.52 5.10
C ASP A 165 -50.85 10.16 5.75
N ILE A 166 -50.59 9.82 7.02
CA ILE A 166 -49.33 10.19 7.63
C ILE A 166 -48.22 9.31 7.07
N THR A 167 -47.26 9.92 6.39
CA THR A 167 -46.11 9.22 5.82
C THR A 167 -44.82 9.55 6.57
N TYR A 168 -43.97 8.53 6.68
CA TYR A 168 -42.67 8.61 7.32
C TYR A 168 -41.60 8.56 6.28
N ARG A 169 -40.61 9.44 6.45
CA ARG A 169 -39.47 9.48 5.58
C ARG A 169 -38.20 9.56 6.40
N LEU A 170 -37.21 8.80 5.95
CA LEU A 170 -35.89 8.76 6.54
C LEU A 170 -34.88 9.32 5.56
N ALA A 171 -34.01 10.18 6.07
CA ALA A 171 -32.80 10.59 5.38
C ALA A 171 -31.63 10.55 6.36
N TRP A 172 -30.44 10.18 5.92
CA TRP A 172 -29.29 10.06 6.81
C TRP A 172 -27.99 10.54 6.17
N LYS A 173 -27.01 10.85 7.03
CA LYS A 173 -25.64 11.18 6.63
C LYS A 173 -24.67 10.64 7.67
N THR A 174 -23.47 10.27 7.23
CA THR A 174 -22.39 9.76 8.09
C THR A 174 -21.32 10.83 8.33
N SER A 175 -20.57 10.67 9.41
CA SER A 175 -19.43 11.51 9.80
C SER A 175 -18.42 10.70 10.61
N ASN A 176 -17.14 11.04 10.44
CA ASN A 176 -16.05 10.48 11.23
C ASN A 176 -15.89 11.16 12.60
N THR A 177 -16.58 12.29 12.83
CA THR A 177 -16.52 13.04 14.09
C THR A 177 -17.87 13.06 14.78
N ASP A 178 -17.85 13.06 16.11
CA ASP A 178 -19.04 13.10 16.98
C ASP A 178 -19.74 14.48 16.99
N ASN A 179 -19.08 15.50 16.43
CA ASN A 179 -19.60 16.85 16.28
C ASN A 179 -20.38 17.00 14.97
N LEU A 180 -21.56 16.40 14.93
CA LEU A 180 -22.49 16.50 13.82
C LEU A 180 -23.37 17.74 13.99
N SER A 181 -23.00 18.84 13.33
CA SER A 181 -23.89 20.00 13.13
C SER A 181 -24.38 20.02 11.68
N PHE A 182 -25.68 20.12 11.48
CA PHE A 182 -26.27 20.26 10.15
C PHE A 182 -26.82 21.65 9.96
N ASP A 183 -26.43 22.30 8.86
CA ASP A 183 -27.09 23.49 8.41
C ASP A 183 -28.44 23.16 7.74
N GLU A 184 -29.28 24.18 7.63
CA GLU A 184 -30.61 24.08 7.03
C GLU A 184 -30.56 23.51 5.60
N ASN A 185 -29.53 23.86 4.82
CA ASN A 185 -29.38 23.42 3.43
C ASN A 185 -29.09 21.92 3.31
N THR A 186 -28.28 21.38 4.23
CA THR A 186 -27.97 19.94 4.28
C THR A 186 -29.23 19.14 4.57
N VAL A 187 -30.04 19.59 5.54
CA VAL A 187 -31.33 18.95 5.86
C VAL A 187 -32.27 19.00 4.66
N LYS A 188 -32.39 20.15 3.98
CA LYS A 188 -33.23 20.28 2.77
C LYS A 188 -32.82 19.30 1.68
N ASN A 189 -31.52 19.14 1.43
CA ASN A 189 -31.02 18.22 0.41
C ASN A 189 -31.31 16.77 0.78
N LEU A 190 -31.09 16.38 2.03
CA LEU A 190 -31.37 15.04 2.53
C LEU A 190 -32.86 14.68 2.44
N VAL A 191 -33.72 15.61 2.86
CA VAL A 191 -35.18 15.45 2.84
C VAL A 191 -35.70 15.18 1.42
N ARG A 192 -35.12 15.78 0.38
CA ARG A 192 -35.52 15.54 -1.03
C ARG A 192 -35.36 14.08 -1.48
N TYR A 193 -34.38 13.37 -0.94
CA TYR A 193 -34.03 12.00 -1.35
C TYR A 193 -34.53 10.92 -0.39
N ALA A 194 -35.35 11.31 0.59
CA ALA A 194 -35.76 10.42 1.65
C ALA A 194 -36.66 9.29 1.15
N SER A 195 -36.38 8.07 1.60
CA SER A 195 -37.16 6.88 1.27
C SER A 195 -38.53 6.94 1.95
N LYS A 196 -39.60 6.67 1.19
CA LYS A 196 -40.97 6.58 1.72
C LYS A 196 -41.15 5.24 2.44
N SER A 197 -41.62 5.27 3.69
CA SER A 197 -42.13 4.09 4.38
C SER A 197 -43.60 4.29 4.75
N SER A 198 -44.41 3.25 4.53
CA SER A 198 -45.85 3.24 4.82
C SER A 198 -46.21 2.73 6.22
N ASN A 199 -45.27 2.12 6.95
CA ASN A 199 -45.59 1.31 8.14
C ASN A 199 -44.96 1.83 9.44
N ASN A 200 -44.65 3.14 9.51
CA ASN A 200 -43.97 3.79 10.66
C ASN A 200 -42.59 3.19 11.00
N GLU A 201 -42.08 2.34 10.11
CA GLU A 201 -40.86 1.57 10.30
C GLU A 201 -39.99 1.69 9.07
N ALA A 202 -38.70 1.89 9.25
CA ALA A 202 -37.77 1.57 8.18
C ALA A 202 -36.63 0.73 8.71
N GLN A 203 -36.16 -0.14 7.83
CA GLN A 203 -34.99 -0.96 8.04
C GLN A 203 -33.86 -0.38 7.22
N LEU A 204 -32.70 -0.24 7.85
CA LEU A 204 -31.48 0.17 7.19
C LEU A 204 -30.49 -0.99 7.25
N GLN A 205 -29.88 -1.28 6.10
CA GLN A 205 -28.78 -2.24 6.05
C GLN A 205 -27.48 -1.51 6.43
N LEU A 206 -26.83 -2.02 7.47
CA LEU A 206 -25.50 -1.59 7.87
C LEU A 206 -24.47 -2.28 6.98
N THR A 207 -24.02 -1.58 5.95
CA THR A 207 -22.80 -1.92 5.22
C THR A 207 -21.56 -1.45 5.99
N ASP A 208 -20.39 -1.99 5.67
CA ASP A 208 -19.12 -1.63 6.34
C ASP A 208 -18.80 -0.13 6.27
N TRP A 209 -19.31 0.55 5.24
CA TRP A 209 -19.28 2.01 5.10
C TRP A 209 -19.79 2.80 6.32
N TYR A 210 -20.63 2.21 7.18
CA TYR A 210 -21.22 2.86 8.35
C TYR A 210 -20.49 2.56 9.67
N ARG A 211 -19.63 1.54 9.71
CA ARG A 211 -18.94 1.10 10.93
C ARG A 211 -17.92 2.15 11.38
N GLY A 212 -17.75 2.32 12.70
CA GLY A 212 -16.84 3.33 13.26
C GLY A 212 -17.22 4.79 12.98
N LYS A 213 -18.41 5.03 12.42
CA LYS A 213 -18.90 6.37 12.08
C LYS A 213 -20.09 6.76 12.93
N PHE A 214 -20.21 8.06 13.11
CA PHE A 214 -21.41 8.69 13.62
C PHE A 214 -22.39 8.86 12.46
N VAL A 215 -23.61 8.39 12.65
CA VAL A 215 -24.67 8.54 11.66
C VAL A 215 -25.76 9.42 12.25
N ALA A 216 -26.12 10.45 11.51
CA ALA A 216 -27.31 11.23 11.79
C ALA A 216 -28.43 10.80 10.85
N MET A 217 -29.59 10.48 11.41
CA MET A 217 -30.80 10.17 10.66
C MET A 217 -31.90 11.14 11.02
N PHE A 218 -32.54 11.71 10.03
CA PHE A 218 -33.68 12.58 10.16
C PHE A 218 -34.94 11.77 9.88
N VAL A 219 -35.78 11.64 10.90
CA VAL A 219 -37.14 11.15 10.74
C VAL A 219 -38.02 12.38 10.53
N TYR A 220 -38.80 12.39 9.45
CA TYR A 220 -39.76 13.46 9.27
C TYR A 220 -41.13 12.96 8.86
N VAL A 221 -42.14 13.70 9.33
CA VAL A 221 -43.57 13.38 9.19
C VAL A 221 -44.18 14.30 8.15
N SER A 222 -45.06 13.76 7.32
CA SER A 222 -45.90 14.50 6.38
C SER A 222 -47.34 13.98 6.52
N ASN A 223 -48.31 14.88 6.58
CA ASN A 223 -49.74 14.58 6.67
C ASN A 223 -50.47 14.66 5.31
N GLY A 224 -49.75 14.84 4.20
CA GLY A 224 -50.29 14.91 2.85
C GLY A 224 -51.07 16.19 2.54
N ASP A 225 -51.01 17.24 3.37
CA ASP A 225 -51.78 18.48 3.16
C ASP A 225 -51.12 19.47 2.16
N GLY A 226 -49.91 19.15 1.70
CA GLY A 226 -49.09 19.90 0.76
C GLY A 226 -48.38 21.12 1.37
N ILE A 227 -48.42 21.34 2.68
CA ILE A 227 -47.85 22.50 3.37
C ILE A 227 -46.86 22.06 4.45
N SER A 228 -45.59 22.45 4.31
CA SER A 228 -44.62 22.21 5.37
C SER A 228 -44.85 23.14 6.57
N GLN A 229 -44.94 22.56 7.77
CA GLN A 229 -44.96 23.28 9.05
C GLN A 229 -43.53 23.63 9.52
N VAL A 230 -42.52 22.95 8.97
CA VAL A 230 -41.12 23.29 9.14
C VAL A 230 -40.71 24.37 8.11
N PRO A 231 -40.21 25.54 8.54
CA PRO A 231 -39.89 26.63 7.64
C PRO A 231 -38.90 26.21 6.52
N ASN A 232 -39.16 26.71 5.31
CA ASN A 232 -38.29 26.62 4.13
C ASN A 232 -37.99 25.20 3.60
N MET A 233 -38.75 24.17 3.98
CA MET A 233 -38.54 22.82 3.44
C MET A 233 -39.02 22.70 1.98
N PRO A 234 -38.29 21.93 1.14
CA PRO A 234 -38.60 21.79 -0.29
C PRO A 234 -39.77 20.83 -0.57
N VAL A 235 -40.23 20.12 0.45
CA VAL A 235 -41.37 19.20 0.42
C VAL A 235 -42.18 19.42 1.68
N GLU A 236 -43.40 18.89 1.71
CA GLU A 236 -44.23 18.92 2.90
C GLU A 236 -43.55 18.16 4.05
N VAL A 237 -43.23 18.89 5.11
CA VAL A 237 -42.66 18.36 6.34
C VAL A 237 -43.33 19.03 7.53
N ASP A 238 -43.97 18.23 8.37
CA ASP A 238 -44.64 18.68 9.58
C ASP A 238 -43.73 18.70 10.80
N ASP A 239 -42.82 17.74 10.89
CA ASP A 239 -41.93 17.57 12.04
C ASP A 239 -40.63 16.90 11.59
N ILE A 240 -39.50 17.25 12.22
CA ILE A 240 -38.19 16.64 11.95
C ILE A 240 -37.51 16.33 13.28
N ILE A 241 -37.12 15.07 13.44
CA ILE A 241 -36.30 14.62 14.57
C ILE A 241 -34.98 14.08 14.07
N PRO A 242 -33.84 14.66 14.49
CA PRO A 242 -32.54 14.06 14.28
C PRO A 242 -32.27 12.94 15.30
N LEU A 243 -31.77 11.81 14.81
CA LEU A 243 -31.27 10.66 15.55
C LEU A 243 -29.77 10.58 15.35
N TYR A 244 -29.02 10.38 16.43
CA TYR A 244 -27.57 10.22 16.35
C TYR A 244 -27.19 8.85 16.89
N PHE A 245 -26.54 8.05 16.08
CA PHE A 245 -26.04 6.73 16.47
C PHE A 245 -24.58 6.61 16.12
N HIS A 246 -23.84 5.92 16.97
CA HIS A 246 -22.50 5.43 16.70
C HIS A 246 -22.64 3.94 16.39
N VAL A 247 -22.28 3.56 15.17
CA VAL A 247 -22.18 2.14 14.82
C VAL A 247 -20.83 1.67 15.31
N GLU A 248 -20.82 0.82 16.32
CA GLU A 248 -19.57 0.34 16.88
C GLU A 248 -18.73 -0.31 15.79
N GLN A 249 -17.44 0.00 15.83
CA GLN A 249 -16.50 -0.67 14.94
C GLN A 249 -16.52 -2.14 15.31
N LYS A 250 -16.51 -3.00 14.29
CA LYS A 250 -16.29 -4.41 14.52
C LYS A 250 -14.86 -4.54 15.01
N GLU A 251 -14.67 -4.80 16.30
CA GLU A 251 -13.41 -5.35 16.79
C GLU A 251 -13.29 -6.76 16.22
N GLN A 252 -13.04 -6.85 14.92
CA GLN A 252 -12.33 -7.99 14.40
C GLN A 252 -10.88 -7.71 14.76
N ASN A 253 -10.49 -8.12 15.97
CA ASN A 253 -9.09 -8.33 16.28
C ASN A 253 -8.57 -9.27 15.18
N VAL A 254 -7.98 -8.68 14.15
CA VAL A 254 -7.16 -9.40 13.19
C VAL A 254 -5.86 -9.67 13.94
N GLU A 255 -5.93 -10.59 14.90
CA GLU A 255 -4.75 -11.01 15.64
C GLU A 255 -3.91 -11.84 14.66
N VAL A 256 -2.79 -11.30 14.20
CA VAL A 256 -1.81 -12.08 13.45
C VAL A 256 -1.23 -13.13 14.40
N ASN A 257 -1.75 -14.35 14.30
CA ASN A 257 -1.39 -15.48 15.16
C ASN A 257 0.10 -15.82 15.09
N TYR A 258 0.71 -15.66 13.91
CA TYR A 258 2.14 -15.83 13.71
C TYR A 258 2.62 -15.31 12.35
N PHE A 259 3.85 -14.83 12.37
CA PHE A 259 4.75 -14.64 11.25
C PHE A 259 5.69 -15.86 11.17
N LEU A 260 5.67 -16.60 10.07
CA LEU A 260 6.57 -17.74 9.85
C LEU A 260 7.41 -17.53 8.58
N ALA A 261 8.72 -17.65 8.71
CA ALA A 261 9.63 -17.75 7.57
C ALA A 261 10.08 -19.20 7.39
N TYR A 262 10.08 -19.68 6.16
CA TYR A 262 10.55 -21.01 5.77
C TYR A 262 11.64 -20.90 4.73
N ASP A 263 12.60 -21.81 4.82
CA ASP A 263 13.55 -22.05 3.73
C ASP A 263 12.77 -22.60 2.53
N SER A 264 12.88 -21.91 1.41
CA SER A 264 12.16 -22.25 0.19
C SER A 264 12.61 -23.57 -0.46
N GLN A 265 13.83 -24.04 -0.19
CA GLN A 265 14.40 -25.24 -0.80
C GLN A 265 14.01 -26.51 -0.04
N ASN A 266 14.05 -26.47 1.30
CA ASN A 266 13.81 -27.65 2.14
C ASN A 266 12.54 -27.54 3.02
N GLY A 267 11.85 -26.39 3.00
CA GLY A 267 10.60 -26.18 3.75
C GLY A 267 10.77 -26.09 5.26
N LYS A 268 12.00 -26.03 5.78
CA LYS A 268 12.28 -25.96 7.22
C LYS A 268 11.93 -24.57 7.74
N SER A 269 11.27 -24.52 8.90
CA SER A 269 10.96 -23.26 9.61
C SER A 269 12.26 -22.58 10.04
N ILE A 270 12.42 -21.31 9.65
CA ILE A 270 13.58 -20.47 9.98
C ILE A 270 13.27 -19.65 11.24
N VAL A 271 12.10 -19.01 11.32
CA VAL A 271 11.70 -18.21 12.49
C VAL A 271 10.18 -18.18 12.65
N LYS A 272 9.75 -18.03 13.90
CA LYS A 272 8.38 -17.73 14.30
C LYS A 272 8.37 -16.46 15.14
N ASN A 273 7.68 -15.41 14.68
CA ASN A 273 7.39 -14.23 15.49
C ASN A 273 5.88 -14.13 15.69
N ASN A 274 5.42 -14.02 16.93
CA ASN A 274 4.00 -13.96 17.27
C ASN A 274 3.56 -12.58 17.76
N ASN A 275 4.45 -11.60 17.73
CA ASN A 275 4.18 -10.29 18.28
C ASN A 275 3.69 -9.36 17.16
N SER A 276 2.40 -9.05 17.16
CA SER A 276 1.77 -8.02 16.34
C SER A 276 2.15 -6.61 16.84
N TYR A 277 1.84 -5.60 16.02
CA TYR A 277 2.20 -4.20 16.24
C TYR A 277 1.50 -3.53 17.43
N GLN A 278 0.48 -4.18 18.00
CA GLN A 278 -0.12 -3.78 19.25
C GLN A 278 -0.43 -5.00 20.13
N ASP A 279 0.28 -5.09 21.25
CA ASP A 279 -0.28 -5.68 22.45
C ASP A 279 -0.65 -4.51 23.39
N ASN A 280 -1.92 -4.38 23.75
CA ASN A 280 -2.41 -3.41 24.73
C ASN A 280 -1.97 -1.94 24.53
N ASN A 281 -2.09 -1.38 23.31
CA ASN A 281 -1.70 0.00 22.98
C ASN A 281 -0.21 0.33 23.17
N THR A 282 0.67 -0.66 23.33
CA THR A 282 2.12 -0.47 23.38
C THR A 282 2.80 -1.00 22.13
N TYR A 283 3.65 -0.17 21.52
CA TYR A 283 4.46 -0.56 20.36
C TYR A 283 5.45 -1.65 20.79
N VAL A 284 5.25 -2.86 20.27
CA VAL A 284 6.14 -3.98 20.58
C VAL A 284 7.41 -3.83 19.73
N LYS A 285 8.58 -3.99 20.37
CA LYS A 285 9.87 -3.99 19.65
C LYS A 285 9.83 -5.08 18.57
N PRO A 286 10.21 -4.79 17.31
CA PRO A 286 10.22 -5.80 16.26
C PRO A 286 11.08 -7.00 16.64
N GLY A 287 10.67 -8.19 16.18
CA GLY A 287 11.49 -9.38 16.32
C GLY A 287 12.80 -9.21 15.55
N TYR A 288 13.85 -9.86 16.02
CA TYR A 288 15.15 -9.89 15.35
C TYR A 288 15.46 -11.31 14.89
N MET A 289 15.94 -11.44 13.66
CA MET A 289 16.45 -12.70 13.12
C MET A 289 17.71 -12.48 12.30
N THR A 290 18.55 -13.50 12.28
CA THR A 290 19.68 -13.62 11.35
C THR A 290 19.38 -14.77 10.39
N LEU A 291 19.42 -14.54 9.07
CA LEU A 291 19.31 -15.62 8.09
C LEU A 291 20.61 -16.43 8.01
N ASP A 292 20.49 -17.67 7.55
CA ASP A 292 21.67 -18.43 7.15
C ASP A 292 22.30 -17.77 5.91
N SER A 293 23.62 -17.59 5.93
CA SER A 293 24.38 -17.02 4.81
C SER A 293 24.24 -17.83 3.52
N SER A 294 23.94 -19.13 3.61
CA SER A 294 23.72 -20.03 2.46
C SER A 294 22.30 -19.97 1.88
N LEU A 295 21.40 -19.19 2.50
CA LEU A 295 20.01 -19.13 2.07
C LEU A 295 19.86 -18.29 0.80
N ASP A 296 19.41 -18.91 -0.29
CA ASP A 296 19.16 -18.23 -1.57
C ASP A 296 17.77 -17.61 -1.63
N SER A 297 16.82 -18.19 -0.91
CA SER A 297 15.46 -17.68 -0.83
C SER A 297 14.69 -18.20 0.37
N PHE A 298 13.75 -17.39 0.84
CA PHE A 298 12.79 -17.77 1.87
C PHE A 298 11.37 -17.42 1.45
N ARG A 299 10.42 -18.19 1.96
CA ARG A 299 9.00 -17.88 1.87
C ARG A 299 8.52 -17.45 3.24
N TYR A 300 7.87 -16.31 3.32
CA TYR A 300 7.11 -15.99 4.53
C TYR A 300 5.64 -16.37 4.37
N VAL A 301 5.02 -16.65 5.50
CA VAL A 301 3.58 -16.90 5.64
C VAL A 301 3.09 -16.12 6.85
N MET A 302 2.08 -15.30 6.61
CA MET A 302 1.26 -14.66 7.62
C MET A 302 -0.05 -15.42 7.75
N SER A 303 -0.44 -15.66 8.99
CA SER A 303 -1.75 -16.20 9.31
C SER A 303 -2.46 -15.20 10.22
N ALA A 304 -3.48 -14.54 9.68
CA ALA A 304 -4.48 -13.87 10.51
C ALA A 304 -5.41 -14.93 11.12
N GLY A 305 -6.12 -14.60 12.21
CA GLY A 305 -7.10 -15.45 12.90
C GLY A 305 -8.05 -16.30 12.03
N PRO A 306 -8.87 -17.19 12.63
CA PRO A 306 -9.70 -18.19 11.94
C PRO A 306 -10.67 -17.68 10.84
N ASN A 307 -10.82 -16.37 10.66
CA ASN A 307 -11.66 -15.71 9.65
C ASN A 307 -10.88 -15.14 8.42
N TYR A 308 -9.65 -15.58 8.20
CA TYR A 308 -8.66 -15.03 7.24
C TYR A 308 -8.99 -15.01 5.73
N ARG A 309 -10.16 -15.50 5.27
CA ARG A 309 -10.42 -15.70 3.82
C ARG A 309 -10.68 -14.41 3.06
N GLU A 310 -11.05 -13.34 3.74
CA GLU A 310 -11.36 -12.04 3.14
C GLU A 310 -10.22 -11.04 3.32
N ASN A 311 -9.18 -11.40 4.07
CA ASN A 311 -8.08 -10.50 4.35
C ASN A 311 -7.16 -10.34 3.14
N THR A 312 -6.67 -9.12 2.93
CA THR A 312 -5.54 -8.87 2.03
C THR A 312 -4.28 -8.55 2.82
N TYR A 313 -3.14 -8.86 2.21
CA TYR A 313 -1.84 -8.83 2.85
C TYR A 313 -0.89 -8.04 1.97
N GLY A 314 -0.07 -7.21 2.62
CA GLY A 314 0.91 -6.37 1.97
C GLY A 314 2.24 -6.45 2.69
N VAL A 315 3.35 -6.45 1.96
CA VAL A 315 4.69 -6.45 2.56
C VAL A 315 5.61 -5.49 1.83
N ILE A 316 6.28 -4.66 2.61
CA ILE A 316 7.40 -3.82 2.21
C ILE A 316 8.64 -4.23 3.00
N TRP A 317 9.78 -3.99 2.39
CA TRP A 317 11.11 -4.25 2.91
C TRP A 317 12.03 -3.10 2.58
N THR A 318 12.87 -2.75 3.55
CA THR A 318 13.70 -1.55 3.53
C THR A 318 15.05 -1.93 4.10
N ASN A 319 16.14 -1.52 3.45
CA ASN A 319 17.49 -1.93 3.82
C ASN A 319 18.31 -0.76 4.37
N SER A 320 19.19 -1.06 5.33
CA SER A 320 20.17 -0.14 5.90
C SER A 320 21.58 -0.73 5.76
N GLU A 321 22.54 0.12 5.38
CA GLU A 321 23.93 -0.28 5.14
C GLU A 321 24.78 -0.31 6.42
N THR A 322 24.33 0.34 7.51
CA THR A 322 25.22 0.66 8.65
C THR A 322 24.74 0.20 10.02
N SER A 323 23.46 -0.18 10.17
CA SER A 323 22.88 -0.62 11.45
C SER A 323 21.48 -1.19 11.28
N ASP A 324 20.89 -1.75 12.35
CA ASP A 324 19.45 -1.93 12.47
C ASP A 324 18.74 -0.67 11.92
N VAL A 325 17.86 -0.84 10.93
CA VAL A 325 17.02 0.26 10.43
C VAL A 325 16.24 0.78 11.64
N GLU A 326 16.39 2.02 12.08
CA GLU A 326 15.63 2.46 13.27
C GLU A 326 14.12 2.30 13.01
N TYR A 327 13.47 1.46 13.82
CA TYR A 327 12.03 1.30 13.78
C TYR A 327 11.43 2.62 14.24
N ASN A 328 10.75 3.28 13.32
CA ASN A 328 10.12 4.57 13.54
C ASN A 328 8.68 4.48 13.04
N GLU A 329 7.72 4.73 13.92
CA GLU A 329 6.30 4.73 13.56
C GLU A 329 6.00 5.68 12.38
N ASN A 330 6.62 6.86 12.35
CA ASN A 330 6.44 7.80 11.24
C ASN A 330 6.95 7.23 9.91
N TYR A 331 8.00 6.40 9.96
CA TYR A 331 8.51 5.71 8.79
C TYR A 331 7.55 4.62 8.32
N VAL A 332 7.06 3.78 9.24
CA VAL A 332 6.08 2.73 8.93
C VAL A 332 4.81 3.31 8.31
N ARG A 333 4.33 4.45 8.84
CA ARG A 333 3.20 5.19 8.24
C ARG A 333 3.53 5.68 6.84
N ALA A 334 4.70 6.26 6.64
CA ALA A 334 5.11 6.81 5.34
C ALA A 334 5.18 5.74 4.24
N ILE A 335 5.59 4.51 4.58
CA ILE A 335 5.68 3.42 3.59
C ILE A 335 4.35 2.68 3.37
N ALA A 336 3.36 2.82 4.26
CA ALA A 336 2.11 2.06 4.19
C ALA A 336 1.31 2.31 2.89
N ASP A 337 1.39 3.52 2.34
CA ASP A 337 0.72 3.91 1.09
C ASP A 337 1.29 3.22 -0.15
N ASP A 338 2.58 2.86 -0.12
CA ASP A 338 3.29 2.24 -1.24
C ASP A 338 3.10 0.70 -1.29
N VAL A 339 2.40 0.14 -0.29
CA VAL A 339 2.26 -1.30 -0.14
C VAL A 339 1.24 -1.82 -1.15
N ASN A 340 1.64 -2.82 -1.93
CA ASN A 340 0.74 -3.55 -2.81
C ASN A 340 0.07 -4.72 -2.06
N PHE A 341 -1.25 -4.68 -1.92
CA PHE A 341 -2.03 -5.67 -1.18
C PHE A 341 -2.58 -6.76 -2.11
N GLY A 342 -2.48 -8.02 -1.66
CA GLY A 342 -2.99 -9.18 -2.39
C GLY A 342 -3.69 -10.19 -1.48
N PRO A 343 -4.42 -11.16 -2.08
CA PRO A 343 -5.23 -12.12 -1.32
C PRO A 343 -4.41 -13.22 -0.63
N TYR A 344 -3.10 -13.28 -0.87
CA TYR A 344 -2.23 -14.32 -0.34
C TYR A 344 -1.32 -13.75 0.74
N GLY A 345 -1.47 -14.24 1.98
CA GLY A 345 -0.59 -13.95 3.10
C GLY A 345 0.79 -14.61 3.00
N SER A 346 1.22 -15.02 1.81
CA SER A 346 2.52 -15.64 1.61
C SER A 346 3.21 -15.06 0.40
N LYS A 347 4.50 -14.76 0.51
CA LYS A 347 5.29 -14.36 -0.65
C LYS A 347 6.72 -14.87 -0.56
N HIS A 348 7.26 -15.11 -1.74
CA HIS A 348 8.58 -15.67 -1.93
C HIS A 348 9.58 -14.53 -2.08
N PHE A 349 10.73 -14.68 -1.45
CA PHE A 349 11.80 -13.70 -1.47
C PHE A 349 13.10 -14.37 -1.86
N THR A 350 13.75 -13.81 -2.89
CA THR A 350 15.09 -14.19 -3.30
C THR A 350 16.10 -13.29 -2.59
N VAL A 351 17.03 -13.90 -1.87
CA VAL A 351 18.16 -13.23 -1.24
C VAL A 351 19.27 -13.11 -2.28
N ASN A 352 19.45 -11.92 -2.84
CA ASN A 352 20.55 -11.62 -3.75
C ASN A 352 21.71 -10.93 -3.00
N ASP A 353 22.86 -10.83 -3.66
CA ASP A 353 24.08 -10.26 -3.07
C ASP A 353 23.92 -8.80 -2.61
N TYR A 354 22.96 -8.06 -3.18
CA TYR A 354 22.68 -6.69 -2.78
C TYR A 354 22.18 -6.58 -1.33
N TYR A 355 21.46 -7.59 -0.82
CA TYR A 355 20.93 -7.60 0.55
C TYR A 355 21.89 -8.20 1.58
N ARG A 356 22.96 -8.86 1.13
CA ARG A 356 23.92 -9.53 1.99
C ARG A 356 24.81 -8.51 2.70
N GLY A 357 25.10 -8.77 3.98
CA GLY A 357 25.80 -7.83 4.88
C GLY A 357 24.93 -6.67 5.38
N LYS A 358 23.64 -6.62 5.03
CA LYS A 358 22.74 -5.52 5.37
C LYS A 358 21.69 -5.95 6.38
N TYR A 359 21.20 -4.96 7.13
CA TYR A 359 19.99 -5.10 7.94
C TYR A 359 18.78 -4.73 7.09
N VAL A 360 17.80 -5.62 7.05
CA VAL A 360 16.54 -5.43 6.34
C VAL A 360 15.41 -5.36 7.36
N LEU A 361 14.68 -4.25 7.37
CA LEU A 361 13.39 -4.15 8.06
C LEU A 361 12.31 -4.56 7.07
N MET A 362 11.67 -5.68 7.38
CA MET A 362 10.47 -6.13 6.67
C MET A 362 9.26 -5.78 7.51
N THR A 363 8.33 -5.06 6.91
CA THR A 363 7.08 -4.64 7.53
C THR A 363 5.93 -5.21 6.73
N ALA A 364 5.11 -5.99 7.41
CA ALA A 364 3.93 -6.61 6.87
C ALA A 364 2.67 -5.94 7.40
N PHE A 365 1.66 -5.87 6.54
CA PHE A 365 0.39 -5.20 6.78
C PHE A 365 -0.74 -6.18 6.48
N VAL A 366 -1.75 -6.21 7.33
CA VAL A 366 -2.99 -6.95 7.09
C VAL A 366 -4.14 -5.98 6.97
N ARG A 367 -5.05 -6.27 6.05
CA ARG A 367 -6.34 -5.61 5.87
C ARG A 367 -7.44 -6.63 5.88
N ASN A 368 -8.57 -6.30 6.47
CA ASN A 368 -9.84 -7.03 6.36
C ASN A 368 -10.72 -6.48 5.22
N ASN A 369 -10.30 -5.39 4.57
CA ASN A 369 -10.99 -4.66 3.49
C ASN A 369 -12.30 -3.98 3.92
N ASP A 370 -12.43 -3.58 5.19
CA ASP A 370 -13.60 -2.86 5.71
C ASP A 370 -13.56 -1.34 5.49
N GLY A 371 -12.44 -0.82 4.97
CA GLY A 371 -12.20 0.60 4.70
C GLY A 371 -11.75 1.42 5.92
N ILE A 372 -11.45 0.79 7.05
CA ILE A 372 -11.08 1.44 8.32
C ILE A 372 -9.78 0.86 8.86
N SER A 373 -8.81 1.72 9.15
CA SER A 373 -7.58 1.30 9.80
C SER A 373 -7.81 1.09 11.30
N GLN A 374 -7.55 -0.11 11.84
CA GLN A 374 -7.44 -0.32 13.29
C GLN A 374 -6.10 0.19 13.83
N VAL A 375 -5.08 0.30 12.98
CA VAL A 375 -3.83 0.93 13.36
C VAL A 375 -3.97 2.47 13.30
N PRO A 376 -3.77 3.19 14.41
CA PRO A 376 -4.05 4.63 14.46
C PRO A 376 -3.21 5.45 13.49
N ASN A 377 -3.86 6.39 12.80
CA ASN A 377 -3.25 7.38 11.90
C ASN A 377 -2.45 6.78 10.74
N MET A 378 -2.80 5.58 10.28
CA MET A 378 -2.30 5.09 9.00
C MET A 378 -2.93 5.87 7.84
N PRO A 379 -2.17 6.16 6.78
CA PRO A 379 -2.68 6.87 5.61
C PRO A 379 -3.60 6.03 4.72
N VAL A 380 -3.56 4.71 4.89
CA VAL A 380 -4.43 3.71 4.26
C VAL A 380 -5.01 2.76 5.30
N GLU A 381 -6.06 2.03 4.95
CA GLU A 381 -6.61 0.96 5.78
C GLU A 381 -5.52 -0.06 6.17
N VAL A 382 -5.33 -0.29 7.46
CA VAL A 382 -4.43 -1.30 8.02
C VAL A 382 -5.02 -1.79 9.34
N ASP A 383 -5.26 -3.09 9.46
CA ASP A 383 -5.78 -3.69 10.69
C ASP A 383 -4.68 -4.17 11.62
N ASP A 384 -3.59 -4.68 11.06
CA ASP A 384 -2.44 -5.11 11.85
C ASP A 384 -1.14 -4.86 11.07
N VAL A 385 -0.07 -4.63 11.83
CA VAL A 385 1.28 -4.51 11.30
C VAL A 385 2.16 -5.54 12.00
N VAL A 386 3.10 -6.13 11.28
CA VAL A 386 4.12 -6.99 11.89
C VAL A 386 5.45 -6.60 11.30
N SER A 387 6.40 -6.24 12.18
CA SER A 387 7.75 -5.87 11.76
C SER A 387 8.76 -6.91 12.20
N LEU A 388 9.71 -7.20 11.31
CA LEU A 388 10.81 -8.12 11.56
C LEU A 388 12.12 -7.50 11.06
N TYR A 389 13.11 -7.44 11.95
CA TYR A 389 14.49 -7.19 11.58
C TYR A 389 15.13 -8.47 11.10
N ILE A 390 15.67 -8.41 9.89
CA ILE A 390 16.40 -9.50 9.27
C ILE A 390 17.80 -8.99 9.02
N TYR A 391 18.77 -9.52 9.76
CA TYR A 391 20.15 -9.44 9.34
C TYR A 391 20.40 -10.57 8.34
N ILE A 392 20.86 -10.20 7.15
CA ILE A 392 21.26 -11.16 6.13
C ILE A 392 22.78 -11.12 6.13
N PRO A 393 23.45 -12.14 6.70
CA PRO A 393 24.89 -12.18 6.68
C PRO A 393 25.39 -12.08 5.24
N GLU A 394 26.58 -11.50 5.07
CA GLU A 394 27.35 -11.77 3.85
C GLU A 394 27.38 -13.28 3.62
N VAL A 395 27.43 -13.73 2.36
CA VAL A 395 27.85 -15.13 2.16
C VAL A 395 29.22 -15.15 2.80
N GLU A 396 29.33 -15.79 3.97
CA GLU A 396 30.59 -16.39 4.31
C GLU A 396 30.77 -17.43 3.20
N GLU A 397 31.44 -17.02 2.11
CA GLU A 397 32.36 -17.95 1.47
C GLU A 397 33.02 -18.63 2.65
N GLN A 398 32.87 -19.96 2.78
CA GLN A 398 33.47 -20.73 3.87
C GLN A 398 35.00 -20.55 3.81
N ASN A 399 35.42 -19.40 4.28
CA ASN A 399 36.69 -19.04 4.81
C ASN A 399 36.43 -19.29 6.28
N ASP A 400 36.67 -20.54 6.68
CA ASP A 400 36.81 -20.94 8.09
C ASP A 400 37.93 -20.08 8.70
N PHE A 401 37.57 -18.86 9.06
CA PHE A 401 38.39 -17.91 9.79
C PHE A 401 37.56 -17.45 11.00
N ARG A 402 37.37 -18.40 11.94
CA ARG A 402 37.72 -18.06 13.33
C ARG A 402 39.10 -17.42 13.29
N TYR A 403 39.44 -16.52 14.21
CA TYR A 403 40.82 -16.07 14.38
C TYR A 403 41.80 -17.27 14.33
N VAL A 404 42.37 -17.50 13.15
CA VAL A 404 43.41 -18.46 12.85
C VAL A 404 44.44 -17.57 12.22
N VAL A 405 45.47 -17.27 12.99
CA VAL A 405 46.77 -16.91 12.44
C VAL A 405 46.98 -17.80 11.21
N PRO A 406 47.13 -17.27 9.98
CA PRO A 406 47.16 -18.10 8.78
C PRO A 406 48.29 -19.11 8.92
N THR A 407 47.96 -20.35 9.24
CA THR A 407 48.91 -21.43 9.11
C THR A 407 49.01 -21.72 7.64
N CYS A 408 50.06 -21.21 7.02
CA CYS A 408 50.55 -21.58 5.71
C CYS A 408 50.55 -23.12 5.54
N MET A 409 49.44 -23.68 5.10
CA MET A 409 49.19 -25.11 4.97
C MET A 409 48.48 -25.38 3.65
N ASP A 410 48.66 -26.59 3.14
CA ASP A 410 48.04 -26.97 1.89
C ASP A 410 46.51 -27.10 2.07
N THR A 411 45.73 -26.44 1.21
CA THR A 411 44.29 -26.23 1.47
C THR A 411 43.45 -26.46 0.20
N LYS A 412 42.23 -26.97 0.35
CA LYS A 412 41.27 -27.10 -0.76
C LYS A 412 40.48 -25.80 -0.91
N VAL A 413 40.30 -25.33 -2.14
CA VAL A 413 39.68 -24.05 -2.46
C VAL A 413 38.65 -24.19 -3.58
N PHE A 414 37.76 -23.21 -3.72
CA PHE A 414 36.83 -23.03 -4.84
C PHE A 414 37.22 -21.78 -5.65
N ASP A 415 36.39 -21.37 -6.61
CA ASP A 415 36.55 -20.06 -7.24
C ASP A 415 36.42 -18.96 -6.18
N GLY A 416 37.21 -17.90 -6.31
CA GLY A 416 37.30 -16.84 -5.30
C GLY A 416 38.72 -16.35 -5.08
N THR A 417 38.94 -15.58 -4.01
CA THR A 417 40.24 -14.99 -3.67
C THR A 417 40.88 -15.73 -2.50
N HIS A 418 42.12 -16.16 -2.66
CA HIS A 418 42.81 -17.07 -1.75
C HIS A 418 44.20 -16.58 -1.38
N ILE A 419 44.65 -16.88 -0.16
CA ILE A 419 46.03 -16.64 0.27
C ILE A 419 46.83 -17.93 0.11
N VAL A 420 47.91 -17.89 -0.67
CA VAL A 420 48.83 -19.02 -0.82
C VAL A 420 50.22 -18.63 -0.35
N CYS A 421 50.69 -19.24 0.74
CA CYS A 421 52.04 -19.00 1.26
C CYS A 421 53.13 -19.65 0.41
N GLU A 422 54.36 -19.17 0.53
CA GLU A 422 55.52 -19.78 -0.11
C GLU A 422 55.67 -21.27 0.21
N GLY A 423 55.84 -22.09 -0.83
CA GLY A 423 55.99 -23.55 -0.74
C GLY A 423 54.71 -24.29 -0.31
N LYS A 424 53.55 -23.64 -0.36
CA LYS A 424 52.25 -24.24 -0.01
C LYS A 424 51.33 -24.33 -1.21
N LYS A 425 50.45 -25.34 -1.17
CA LYS A 425 49.54 -25.69 -2.26
C LYS A 425 48.10 -25.31 -1.96
N ILE A 426 47.42 -24.77 -2.95
CA ILE A 426 45.96 -24.82 -2.99
C ILE A 426 45.48 -25.87 -3.98
N TYR A 427 44.41 -26.59 -3.63
CA TYR A 427 43.77 -27.60 -4.48
C TYR A 427 42.40 -27.08 -4.91
N HIS A 428 42.25 -26.70 -6.18
CA HIS A 428 41.01 -26.14 -6.68
C HIS A 428 39.96 -27.24 -6.93
N SER A 429 39.02 -27.37 -6.00
CA SER A 429 38.11 -28.51 -5.86
C SER A 429 37.28 -28.84 -7.11
N PRO A 430 36.70 -27.87 -7.85
CA PRO A 430 35.94 -28.15 -9.07
C PRO A 430 36.78 -28.79 -10.18
N THR A 431 38.07 -28.47 -10.23
CA THR A 431 38.95 -28.77 -11.37
C THR A 431 40.07 -29.77 -11.04
N LYS A 432 40.29 -30.06 -9.75
CA LYS A 432 41.39 -30.89 -9.21
C LYS A 432 42.80 -30.38 -9.51
N VAL A 433 42.96 -29.15 -10.01
CA VAL A 433 44.26 -28.49 -10.19
C VAL A 433 44.88 -28.20 -8.83
N SER A 434 46.17 -28.49 -8.66
CA SER A 434 46.93 -27.99 -7.51
C SER A 434 47.86 -26.84 -7.94
N MET A 435 48.00 -25.83 -7.09
CA MET A 435 48.82 -24.63 -7.36
C MET A 435 49.73 -24.35 -6.17
N GLU A 436 51.04 -24.49 -6.35
CA GLU A 436 52.06 -24.23 -5.33
C GLU A 436 52.71 -22.87 -5.54
N ASN A 437 52.72 -22.01 -4.52
CA ASN A 437 53.22 -20.65 -4.63
C ASN A 437 54.71 -20.54 -4.32
N HIS A 438 55.47 -19.86 -5.18
CA HIS A 438 56.91 -19.57 -5.00
C HIS A 438 57.20 -18.10 -5.29
N PHE A 439 57.70 -17.37 -4.29
CA PHE A 439 57.95 -15.95 -4.43
C PHE A 439 59.28 -15.64 -5.12
N HIS A 440 59.30 -14.52 -5.85
CA HIS A 440 60.54 -13.93 -6.33
C HIS A 440 60.55 -12.42 -6.10
N GLY A 441 61.69 -11.89 -5.64
CA GLY A 441 61.92 -10.45 -5.51
C GLY A 441 60.98 -9.75 -4.52
N LYS A 442 60.98 -10.17 -3.24
CA LYS A 442 60.18 -9.56 -2.14
C LYS A 442 58.67 -9.42 -2.45
N GLY A 443 58.08 -10.40 -3.15
CA GLY A 443 56.63 -10.37 -3.43
C GLY A 443 56.22 -9.44 -4.58
N ALA A 444 57.15 -8.99 -5.42
CA ALA A 444 56.81 -8.23 -6.63
C ALA A 444 56.09 -9.11 -7.68
N HIS A 445 56.40 -10.40 -7.70
CA HIS A 445 55.72 -11.39 -8.54
C HIS A 445 55.80 -12.78 -7.89
N THR A 446 54.89 -13.66 -8.30
CA THR A 446 54.86 -15.05 -7.85
C THR A 446 54.81 -16.04 -9.02
N TYR A 447 55.37 -17.22 -8.80
CA TYR A 447 55.19 -18.39 -9.65
C TYR A 447 54.22 -19.35 -8.96
N LEU A 448 53.15 -19.73 -9.67
CA LEU A 448 52.28 -20.82 -9.28
C LEU A 448 52.68 -22.06 -10.07
N TYR A 449 53.32 -23.03 -9.42
CA TYR A 449 53.59 -24.34 -10.03
C TYR A 449 52.32 -25.17 -10.01
N LEU A 450 51.91 -25.67 -11.17
CA LEU A 450 50.63 -26.31 -11.37
C LEU A 450 50.77 -27.83 -11.51
N THR A 451 49.84 -28.59 -10.96
CA THR A 451 49.64 -30.02 -11.26
C THR A 451 48.20 -30.25 -11.72
N ASN A 452 47.99 -31.22 -12.62
CA ASN A 452 46.71 -31.50 -13.31
C ASN A 452 46.22 -30.34 -14.20
N ALA A 453 47.14 -29.52 -14.70
CA ALA A 453 46.89 -28.44 -15.64
C ALA A 453 47.64 -28.68 -16.95
N ASP A 454 47.24 -27.97 -18.00
CA ASP A 454 47.88 -28.02 -19.33
C ASP A 454 49.33 -27.50 -19.33
N ARG A 455 49.75 -26.81 -18.28
CA ARG A 455 51.10 -26.27 -18.09
C ARG A 455 51.59 -26.49 -16.66
N GLY A 456 52.90 -26.49 -16.47
CA GLY A 456 53.57 -26.79 -15.20
C GLY A 456 53.74 -25.58 -14.29
N PHE A 457 53.63 -24.35 -14.79
CA PHE A 457 53.59 -23.16 -13.94
C PHE A 457 52.96 -21.94 -14.62
N VAL A 458 52.60 -20.94 -13.82
CA VAL A 458 52.15 -19.61 -14.26
C VAL A 458 52.86 -18.53 -13.47
N LYS A 459 53.39 -17.52 -14.18
CA LYS A 459 53.98 -16.33 -13.56
C LYS A 459 52.97 -15.18 -13.47
N LEU A 460 52.79 -14.62 -12.28
CA LEU A 460 51.86 -13.53 -12.00
C LEU A 460 52.57 -12.32 -11.38
N TYR A 461 52.19 -11.12 -11.80
CA TYR A 461 52.72 -9.84 -11.29
C TYR A 461 51.67 -9.13 -10.45
N ARG A 462 52.10 -8.44 -9.38
CA ARG A 462 51.23 -7.54 -8.61
C ARG A 462 50.79 -6.43 -9.57
N ASP A 463 49.49 -6.25 -9.75
CA ASP A 463 48.86 -5.40 -10.79
C ASP A 463 48.98 -5.92 -12.24
N GLY A 464 49.36 -7.18 -12.42
CA GLY A 464 49.44 -7.83 -13.73
C GLY A 464 48.08 -8.25 -14.30
N ALA A 465 48.05 -8.48 -15.61
CA ALA A 465 46.90 -9.13 -16.25
C ALA A 465 46.70 -10.55 -15.72
N SER A 466 45.44 -11.00 -15.70
CA SER A 466 45.10 -12.39 -15.40
C SER A 466 45.75 -13.35 -16.40
N LYS A 467 45.95 -14.59 -15.96
CA LYS A 467 46.50 -15.67 -16.75
C LYS A 467 45.52 -16.82 -16.77
N SER A 468 45.23 -17.34 -17.96
CA SER A 468 44.35 -18.49 -18.11
C SER A 468 45.11 -19.72 -18.59
N PHE A 469 44.66 -20.88 -18.12
CA PHE A 469 45.17 -22.20 -18.45
C PHE A 469 44.04 -23.23 -18.34
N PHE A 470 44.21 -24.40 -18.96
CA PHE A 470 43.21 -25.45 -18.92
C PHE A 470 43.58 -26.56 -17.94
N THR A 471 42.60 -27.32 -17.47
CA THR A 471 42.84 -28.62 -16.82
C THR A 471 43.50 -29.59 -17.80
N GLU A 472 44.23 -30.58 -17.29
CA GLU A 472 44.88 -31.58 -18.17
C GLU A 472 43.86 -32.35 -19.04
N ASP A 473 42.63 -32.53 -18.55
CA ASP A 473 41.51 -33.13 -19.30
C ASP A 473 40.81 -32.16 -20.26
N GLY A 474 41.22 -30.88 -20.29
CA GLY A 474 40.63 -29.84 -21.15
C GLY A 474 39.22 -29.39 -20.75
N LYS A 475 38.62 -29.99 -19.73
CA LYS A 475 37.22 -29.77 -19.36
C LYS A 475 36.96 -28.37 -18.80
N TYR A 476 37.94 -27.79 -18.10
CA TYR A 476 37.79 -26.49 -17.46
C TYR A 476 38.90 -25.54 -17.87
N LYS A 477 38.53 -24.28 -18.07
CA LYS A 477 39.47 -23.15 -18.16
C LYS A 477 39.57 -22.49 -16.79
N LEU A 478 40.76 -22.44 -16.21
CA LEU A 478 41.04 -21.66 -15.01
C LEU A 478 41.67 -20.33 -15.41
N THR A 479 41.25 -19.25 -14.76
CA THR A 479 41.83 -17.92 -14.86
C THR A 479 42.29 -17.48 -13.48
N VAL A 480 43.56 -17.14 -13.35
CA VAL A 480 44.18 -16.73 -12.10
C VAL A 480 44.76 -15.32 -12.21
N LYS A 481 44.68 -14.53 -11.15
CA LYS A 481 45.28 -13.19 -11.07
C LYS A 481 45.92 -12.97 -9.70
N TYR A 482 47.04 -12.24 -9.69
CA TYR A 482 47.69 -11.85 -8.45
C TYR A 482 47.14 -10.49 -8.02
N GLU A 483 46.40 -10.50 -6.91
CA GLU A 483 45.69 -9.32 -6.40
C GLU A 483 46.58 -8.50 -5.49
N ASP A 484 47.17 -9.13 -4.47
CA ASP A 484 48.01 -8.41 -3.51
C ASP A 484 48.93 -9.34 -2.70
N TYR A 485 49.83 -8.78 -1.89
CA TYR A 485 50.73 -9.51 -1.00
C TYR A 485 50.32 -9.34 0.46
N ASN A 486 50.16 -10.45 1.19
CA ASN A 486 49.87 -10.42 2.62
C ASN A 486 51.16 -10.20 3.44
N ILE A 487 51.07 -9.41 4.52
CA ILE A 487 52.14 -9.15 5.49
C ILE A 487 52.83 -10.41 6.06
N TYR A 488 52.19 -11.58 6.00
CA TYR A 488 52.70 -12.88 6.46
C TYR A 488 53.46 -13.70 5.40
N GLY A 489 53.75 -13.15 4.21
CA GLY A 489 54.49 -13.90 3.18
C GLY A 489 53.63 -14.82 2.34
N GLY A 490 52.41 -14.39 2.01
CA GLY A 490 51.47 -15.13 1.16
C GLY A 490 50.95 -14.29 0.00
N ALA A 491 50.72 -14.93 -1.15
CA ALA A 491 50.20 -14.29 -2.35
C ALA A 491 48.68 -14.35 -2.29
N ILE A 492 48.02 -13.19 -2.40
CA ILE A 492 46.57 -13.10 -2.55
C ILE A 492 46.27 -13.27 -4.04
N ILE A 493 45.69 -14.41 -4.41
CA ILE A 493 45.36 -14.74 -5.80
C ILE A 493 43.86 -14.91 -5.97
N SER A 494 43.29 -14.39 -7.05
CA SER A 494 41.93 -14.73 -7.46
C SER A 494 41.97 -15.89 -8.46
N VAL A 495 41.03 -16.83 -8.32
CA VAL A 495 40.87 -18.02 -9.16
C VAL A 495 39.44 -18.05 -9.66
N LYS A 496 39.25 -18.26 -10.96
CA LYS A 496 37.95 -18.42 -11.60
C LYS A 496 37.98 -19.58 -12.57
N SER A 497 36.98 -20.46 -12.55
CA SER A 497 36.86 -21.60 -13.45
C SER A 497 35.64 -21.48 -14.35
N GLU A 498 35.80 -21.94 -15.59
CA GLU A 498 34.74 -21.95 -16.60
C GLU A 498 34.73 -23.35 -17.24
N GLU A 499 33.64 -24.10 -17.04
CA GLU A 499 33.40 -25.38 -17.72
C GLU A 499 33.26 -25.12 -19.23
N GLN A 500 34.03 -25.85 -20.03
CA GLN A 500 33.93 -25.74 -21.48
C GLN A 500 32.82 -26.66 -21.97
N GLU A 501 31.92 -26.14 -22.82
CA GLU A 501 31.05 -26.98 -23.64
C GLU A 501 31.94 -27.76 -24.62
N VAL A 502 32.28 -28.99 -24.23
CA VAL A 502 32.97 -29.92 -25.12
C VAL A 502 31.90 -30.52 -26.04
N GLU A 503 31.76 -29.99 -27.25
CA GLU A 503 31.24 -30.80 -28.36
C GLU A 503 32.17 -32.02 -28.48
N GLU A 504 31.61 -33.20 -28.24
CA GLU A 504 32.31 -34.48 -28.36
C GLU A 504 32.84 -34.66 -29.79
N GLU A 505 34.13 -34.35 -30.00
CA GLU A 505 34.99 -35.17 -30.85
C GLU A 505 36.30 -35.41 -30.12
N THR A 506 36.36 -36.56 -29.45
CA THR A 506 37.59 -37.15 -28.91
C THR A 506 38.50 -37.55 -30.06
N SER A 507 39.42 -36.66 -30.44
CA SER A 507 40.67 -37.09 -31.07
C SER A 507 41.77 -37.03 -30.01
N GLU A 508 42.52 -38.12 -29.87
CA GLU A 508 43.65 -38.25 -28.95
C GLU A 508 44.61 -37.06 -29.14
N MET A 509 44.59 -36.10 -28.20
CA MET A 509 45.43 -34.91 -28.28
C MET A 509 46.90 -35.32 -28.20
N SER A 510 47.62 -35.22 -29.32
CA SER A 510 49.06 -35.43 -29.41
C SER A 510 49.73 -34.20 -30.02
N CYS A 511 50.95 -33.88 -29.58
CA CYS A 511 51.82 -32.98 -30.34
C CYS A 511 52.24 -33.72 -31.61
N GLY A 512 51.70 -33.29 -32.75
CA GLY A 512 52.04 -33.85 -34.05
C GLY A 512 51.24 -33.21 -35.17
N ASN A 513 51.63 -33.53 -36.41
CA ASN A 513 50.88 -33.10 -37.57
C ASN A 513 49.44 -33.60 -37.49
N SER A 514 48.48 -32.69 -37.62
CA SER A 514 47.06 -32.97 -37.55
C SER A 514 46.41 -32.74 -38.91
N ALA A 515 45.30 -33.42 -39.18
CA ALA A 515 44.50 -33.19 -40.39
C ALA A 515 43.01 -33.29 -40.05
N GLY A 516 42.19 -32.40 -40.63
CA GLY A 516 40.77 -32.34 -40.30
C GLY A 516 40.06 -31.11 -40.89
N GLY A 517 38.84 -30.85 -40.43
CA GLY A 517 38.05 -29.66 -40.80
C GLY A 517 38.09 -28.56 -39.74
N ASP A 518 36.95 -27.94 -39.48
CA ASP A 518 36.80 -27.00 -38.37
C ASP A 518 37.04 -27.73 -37.03
N GLY A 519 37.76 -27.12 -36.11
CA GLY A 519 38.10 -27.78 -34.84
C GLY A 519 39.20 -27.08 -34.06
N LEU A 520 39.46 -27.59 -32.86
CA LEU A 520 40.58 -27.19 -32.01
C LEU A 520 41.72 -28.18 -32.18
N TYR A 521 42.91 -27.68 -32.48
CA TYR A 521 44.10 -28.48 -32.73
C TYR A 521 45.23 -28.12 -31.78
N SER A 522 45.91 -29.12 -31.24
CA SER A 522 47.17 -28.97 -30.50
C SER A 522 48.35 -29.26 -31.42
N SER A 523 49.37 -28.40 -31.44
CA SER A 523 50.55 -28.59 -32.29
C SER A 523 51.81 -27.96 -31.70
N CYS A 524 52.93 -28.70 -31.77
CA CYS A 524 54.25 -28.22 -31.33
C CYS A 524 54.94 -27.40 -32.43
N VAL A 525 56.04 -26.72 -32.11
CA VAL A 525 56.83 -25.95 -33.10
C VAL A 525 57.33 -26.87 -34.21
N GLY A 526 57.02 -26.53 -35.46
CA GLY A 526 57.33 -27.31 -36.66
C GLY A 526 56.17 -28.18 -37.16
N ASP A 527 55.17 -28.45 -36.31
CA ASP A 527 54.00 -29.23 -36.70
C ASP A 527 53.03 -28.44 -37.55
N SER A 528 52.22 -29.16 -38.31
CA SER A 528 51.24 -28.59 -39.23
C SER A 528 49.86 -29.21 -39.09
N ILE A 529 48.85 -28.36 -39.24
CA ILE A 529 47.43 -28.70 -39.31
C ILE A 529 47.01 -28.61 -40.77
N GLN A 530 46.63 -29.72 -41.37
CA GLN A 530 46.11 -29.78 -42.73
C GLN A 530 44.58 -29.69 -42.69
N HIS A 531 44.04 -28.54 -43.07
CA HIS A 531 42.61 -28.31 -43.12
C HIS A 531 41.98 -28.92 -44.38
N SER A 532 40.72 -29.35 -44.29
CA SER A 532 39.97 -30.05 -45.36
C SER A 532 39.82 -29.22 -46.64
N ASN A 533 39.85 -27.89 -46.52
CA ASN A 533 39.84 -26.96 -47.65
C ASN A 533 41.23 -26.69 -48.28
N GLY A 534 42.22 -27.52 -47.96
CA GLY A 534 43.57 -27.44 -48.52
C GLY A 534 44.50 -26.42 -47.87
N LEU A 535 44.02 -25.63 -46.90
CA LEU A 535 44.87 -24.75 -46.10
C LEU A 535 45.76 -25.58 -45.17
N LYS A 536 47.08 -25.34 -45.20
CA LYS A 536 48.01 -25.93 -44.23
C LYS A 536 48.52 -24.86 -43.28
N VAL A 537 48.36 -25.07 -41.98
CA VAL A 537 48.76 -24.15 -40.90
C VAL A 537 49.91 -24.76 -40.11
N THR A 538 51.11 -24.20 -40.21
CA THR A 538 52.29 -24.65 -39.47
C THR A 538 52.58 -23.75 -38.28
N ILE A 539 52.79 -24.33 -37.11
CA ILE A 539 53.25 -23.59 -35.92
C ILE A 539 54.74 -23.31 -36.08
N ASN A 540 55.10 -22.07 -36.42
CA ASN A 540 56.51 -21.72 -36.62
C ASN A 540 57.19 -21.40 -35.28
N GLN A 541 56.54 -20.63 -34.41
CA GLN A 541 57.02 -20.26 -33.07
C GLN A 541 55.84 -19.89 -32.18
N TYR A 542 55.95 -20.04 -30.86
CA TYR A 542 54.99 -19.44 -29.92
C TYR A 542 55.65 -19.04 -28.60
N THR A 543 54.94 -18.19 -27.87
CA THR A 543 55.20 -17.73 -26.49
C THR A 543 53.89 -17.78 -25.72
N ASP A 544 53.92 -17.53 -24.41
CA ASP A 544 52.74 -17.49 -23.54
C ASP A 544 51.64 -16.50 -23.97
N SER A 545 51.93 -15.59 -24.90
CA SER A 545 50.98 -14.54 -25.34
C SER A 545 50.80 -14.43 -26.84
N LYS A 546 51.63 -15.09 -27.66
CA LYS A 546 51.59 -14.98 -29.12
C LYS A 546 52.00 -16.28 -29.80
N VAL A 547 51.34 -16.63 -30.88
CA VAL A 547 51.76 -17.67 -31.83
C VAL A 547 52.09 -17.05 -33.18
N ARG A 548 53.17 -17.51 -33.81
CA ARG A 548 53.50 -17.24 -35.20
C ARG A 548 53.13 -18.46 -36.03
N LEU A 549 52.14 -18.28 -36.89
CA LEU A 549 51.66 -19.30 -37.82
C LEU A 549 52.23 -19.04 -39.21
N MET A 550 52.58 -20.11 -39.91
CA MET A 550 52.94 -20.08 -41.32
C MET A 550 51.86 -20.82 -42.11
N PHE A 551 51.36 -20.23 -43.19
CA PHE A 551 50.32 -20.83 -44.01
C PHE A 551 50.88 -21.27 -45.36
N THR A 552 50.52 -22.48 -45.79
CA THR A 552 50.71 -22.94 -47.17
C THR A 552 49.34 -23.08 -47.82
N GLY A 553 49.17 -22.48 -49.00
CA GLY A 553 47.88 -22.41 -49.71
C GLY A 553 46.98 -21.22 -49.31
N GLY A 554 47.32 -20.47 -48.26
CA GLY A 554 46.57 -19.28 -47.85
C GLY A 554 46.95 -18.00 -48.60
N ASN A 555 46.15 -16.94 -48.41
CA ASN A 555 46.37 -15.60 -48.99
C ASN A 555 47.58 -14.82 -48.42
N TYR A 556 48.21 -15.31 -47.35
CA TYR A 556 49.48 -14.77 -46.84
C TYR A 556 50.32 -15.87 -46.17
N THR A 557 51.64 -15.72 -46.19
CA THR A 557 52.58 -16.77 -45.78
C THR A 557 52.74 -16.91 -44.27
N TYR A 558 52.59 -15.83 -43.49
CA TYR A 558 52.72 -15.90 -42.03
C TYR A 558 51.86 -14.85 -41.33
N THR A 559 51.46 -15.14 -40.09
CA THR A 559 50.83 -14.15 -39.19
C THR A 559 51.19 -14.39 -37.74
N ASN A 560 51.17 -13.33 -36.95
CA ASN A 560 51.30 -13.41 -35.49
C ASN A 560 49.93 -13.18 -34.87
N ILE A 561 49.44 -14.16 -34.10
CA ILE A 561 48.15 -14.08 -33.41
C ILE A 561 48.44 -13.96 -31.91
N SER A 562 47.89 -12.92 -31.28
CA SER A 562 47.95 -12.80 -29.82
C SER A 562 46.89 -13.70 -29.18
N LEU A 563 47.14 -14.18 -27.98
CA LEU A 563 46.23 -15.08 -27.25
C LEU A 563 44.80 -14.49 -27.19
N GLY A 564 43.80 -15.29 -27.56
CA GLY A 564 42.39 -14.90 -27.63
C GLY A 564 42.03 -13.94 -28.77
N LYS A 565 42.94 -13.68 -29.71
CA LYS A 565 42.67 -12.89 -30.92
C LYS A 565 42.55 -13.78 -32.15
N ASN A 566 41.93 -13.24 -33.18
CA ASN A 566 41.63 -13.94 -34.42
C ASN A 566 42.49 -13.39 -35.56
N ALA A 567 42.89 -14.27 -36.47
CA ALA A 567 43.28 -13.94 -37.83
C ALA A 567 42.29 -14.57 -38.81
N TYR A 568 42.20 -13.99 -40.00
CA TYR A 568 41.32 -14.47 -41.06
C TYR A 568 42.19 -14.78 -42.27
N VAL A 569 42.15 -16.02 -42.74
CA VAL A 569 42.97 -16.52 -43.84
C VAL A 569 42.01 -17.02 -44.92
N GLN A 570 42.24 -16.64 -46.17
CA GLN A 570 41.49 -17.23 -47.27
C GLN A 570 42.20 -18.50 -47.73
N ALA A 571 41.50 -19.63 -47.74
CA ALA A 571 42.00 -20.93 -48.18
C ALA A 571 42.11 -21.01 -49.72
N PRO A 572 42.83 -22.01 -50.28
CA PRO A 572 42.92 -22.20 -51.73
C PRO A 572 41.57 -22.34 -52.44
N THR A 573 40.56 -22.87 -51.74
CA THR A 573 39.19 -23.03 -52.23
C THR A 573 38.43 -21.71 -52.35
N GLY A 574 38.97 -20.61 -51.80
CA GLY A 574 38.33 -19.30 -51.74
C GLY A 574 37.55 -19.02 -50.45
N GLU A 575 37.37 -20.02 -49.59
CA GLU A 575 36.68 -19.91 -48.30
C GLU A 575 37.53 -19.14 -47.27
N TRP A 576 36.86 -18.40 -46.38
CA TRP A 576 37.53 -17.72 -45.28
C TRP A 576 37.57 -18.61 -44.05
N VAL A 577 38.76 -18.79 -43.47
CA VAL A 577 38.98 -19.52 -42.23
C VAL A 577 39.39 -18.54 -41.14
N ARG A 578 38.62 -18.50 -40.06
CA ARG A 578 39.01 -17.84 -38.81
C ARG A 578 39.96 -18.74 -38.04
N VAL A 579 41.13 -18.20 -37.73
CA VAL A 579 42.19 -18.86 -36.98
C VAL A 579 42.35 -18.16 -35.64
N THR A 580 42.21 -18.90 -34.54
CA THR A 580 42.26 -18.35 -33.18
C THR A 580 43.34 -19.05 -32.37
N PHE A 581 44.17 -18.29 -31.67
CA PHE A 581 45.13 -18.83 -30.71
C PHE A 581 44.49 -18.87 -29.32
N GLU A 582 44.22 -20.05 -28.79
CA GLU A 582 43.38 -20.21 -27.59
C GLU A 582 44.18 -20.43 -26.30
N SER A 583 45.25 -21.22 -26.37
CA SER A 583 46.11 -21.53 -25.22
C SER A 583 47.43 -22.16 -25.64
N ILE A 584 48.27 -22.39 -24.63
CA ILE A 584 49.46 -23.23 -24.72
C ILE A 584 49.43 -24.28 -23.61
N SER A 585 50.01 -25.43 -23.92
CA SER A 585 50.32 -26.50 -22.99
C SER A 585 51.79 -26.86 -23.08
N ASP A 586 52.40 -27.18 -21.94
CA ASP A 586 53.76 -27.72 -21.90
C ASP A 586 53.84 -29.12 -22.53
N LYS A 587 52.72 -29.87 -22.50
CA LYS A 587 52.61 -31.24 -23.03
C LYS A 587 52.17 -31.27 -24.50
N TYR A 588 51.30 -30.35 -24.91
CA TYR A 588 50.63 -30.39 -26.23
C TYR A 588 50.89 -29.17 -27.12
N GLY A 589 51.78 -28.26 -26.71
CA GLY A 589 52.18 -27.12 -27.53
C GLY A 589 51.11 -26.04 -27.64
N ALA A 590 50.99 -25.40 -28.80
CA ALA A 590 50.02 -24.33 -29.03
C ALA A 590 48.66 -24.89 -29.46
N PHE A 591 47.58 -24.36 -28.88
CA PHE A 591 46.21 -24.67 -29.27
C PHE A 591 45.69 -23.63 -30.26
N VAL A 592 45.36 -24.08 -31.46
CA VAL A 592 44.87 -23.25 -32.56
C VAL A 592 43.52 -23.78 -33.01
N ARG A 593 42.49 -22.92 -32.96
CA ARG A 593 41.17 -23.24 -33.50
C ARG A 593 41.05 -22.76 -34.94
N LEU A 594 40.55 -23.63 -35.80
CA LEU A 594 40.18 -23.30 -37.18
C LEU A 594 38.66 -23.37 -37.31
N LYS A 595 38.06 -22.34 -37.91
CA LYS A 595 36.63 -22.31 -38.22
C LYS A 595 36.38 -21.64 -39.56
N THR A 596 35.77 -22.36 -40.48
CA THR A 596 35.33 -21.87 -41.78
C THR A 596 34.13 -20.91 -41.58
N LEU A 597 34.09 -19.82 -42.35
CA LEU A 597 33.10 -18.75 -42.24
C LEU A 597 32.01 -18.81 -43.31
#